data_AF-A0A3N9N0X0-F1
#
_entry.id   AF-A0A3N9N0X0-F1
#
_cell.length_a   1.000
_cell.length_b   1.000
_cell.length_c   1.000
_cell.angle_alpha   90.00
_cell.angle_beta   90.00
_cell.angle_gamma   90.00
#
_symmetry.space_group_name_H-M   'P 1'
#
loop_
_entity.id
_entity.type
_entity.pdbx_description
1 polymer ?
#
loop_
_entity_poly.entity_id
_entity_poly.type
_entity_poly.pdbx_seq_one_letter_code
_entity_poly.pdbx_strand_id
1 'polypeptide(L)' 'MTRSANERVKGKWRITEVEGLESPDINQDELAHFEFLDDGIGGFCFGGLDADVDYLAGEHERKPAVEFTWEGALF' A
#
# COMPACT_ATOMS: atom_id res chain seq x y z
N MET A 1 18.67 -0.16 -18.86
CA MET A 1 17.33 0.43 -18.93
C MET A 1 16.90 0.77 -17.52
N THR A 2 16.38 1.97 -17.28
CA THR A 2 15.88 2.38 -15.97
C THR A 2 14.45 1.87 -15.81
N ARG A 3 14.16 1.10 -14.74
CA ARG A 3 12.79 0.65 -14.42
C ARG A 3 11.87 1.87 -14.25
N SER A 4 10.67 1.80 -14.83
CA SER A 4 9.58 2.76 -14.62
C SER A 4 9.18 2.84 -13.16
N ALA A 5 8.44 3.88 -12.76
CA ALA A 5 7.97 4.03 -11.38
C ALA A 5 7.09 2.83 -10.97
N ASN A 6 6.15 2.40 -11.81
CA ASN A 6 5.32 1.21 -11.56
C ASN A 6 6.17 -0.05 -11.33
N GLU A 7 7.16 -0.30 -12.19
CA GLU A 7 8.05 -1.47 -12.03
C GLU A 7 8.92 -1.44 -10.77
N ARG A 8 9.12 -0.26 -10.16
CA ARG A 8 9.87 -0.12 -8.91
C ARG A 8 9.01 -0.36 -7.67
N VAL A 9 7.71 -0.10 -7.75
CA VAL A 9 6.79 -0.25 -6.62
C VAL A 9 5.97 -1.54 -6.66
N LYS A 10 5.90 -2.22 -7.81
CA LYS A 10 5.17 -3.48 -7.97
C LYS A 10 5.52 -4.52 -6.90
N GLY A 11 4.49 -5.19 -6.37
CA GLY A 11 4.60 -6.31 -5.43
C GLY A 11 3.89 -6.05 -4.10
N LYS A 12 4.04 -7.00 -3.17
CA LYS A 12 3.46 -6.94 -1.82
C LYS A 12 4.47 -6.34 -0.84
N TRP A 13 4.09 -5.25 -0.18
CA TRP A 13 4.88 -4.48 0.77
C TRP A 13 4.26 -4.59 2.15
N ARG A 14 5.02 -5.10 3.12
CA ARG A 14 4.56 -5.20 4.51
C ARG A 14 4.63 -3.84 5.19
N ILE A 15 3.56 -3.47 5.89
CA ILE A 15 3.55 -2.37 6.86
C ILE A 15 4.17 -2.90 8.15
N THR A 16 5.30 -2.35 8.56
CA THR A 16 6.03 -2.80 9.76
C THR A 16 5.79 -1.93 10.98
N GLU A 17 5.33 -0.69 10.77
CA GLU A 17 5.13 0.30 11.81
C GLU A 17 4.09 1.33 11.32
N VAL A 18 3.22 1.77 12.23
CA VAL A 18 2.31 2.91 12.02
C VAL A 18 2.32 3.74 13.30
N GLU A 19 2.57 5.05 13.16
CA GLU A 19 2.57 5.93 14.32
C GLU A 19 1.17 5.96 14.97
N GLY A 20 1.14 5.71 16.28
CA GLY A 20 -0.11 5.70 17.06
C GLY A 20 -0.87 4.37 17.08
N LEU A 21 -0.36 3.32 16.44
CA LEU A 21 -0.96 1.98 16.44
C LEU A 21 0.11 0.89 16.66
N GLU A 22 -0.24 -0.14 17.42
CA GLU A 22 0.67 -1.24 17.73
C GLU A 22 0.39 -2.47 16.87
N SER A 23 1.31 -3.43 16.90
CA SER A 23 1.26 -4.64 16.06
C SER A 23 -0.05 -5.45 16.10
N PRO A 24 -0.77 -5.62 17.23
CA PRO A 24 -2.07 -6.31 17.15
C PRO A 24 -3.13 -5.43 16.47
N ASP A 25 -3.06 -4.11 16.60
CA ASP A 25 -4.06 -3.19 16.04
C ASP A 25 -3.96 -3.10 14.53
N ILE A 26 -2.74 -3.18 13.99
CA ILE A 26 -2.49 -3.13 12.53
C ILE A 26 -2.67 -4.50 11.86
N ASN A 27 -2.36 -5.62 12.55
CA ASN A 27 -2.37 -6.97 12.00
C ASN A 27 -3.54 -7.83 12.53
N GLN A 28 -4.77 -7.31 12.51
CA GLN A 28 -5.92 -7.99 13.14
C GLN A 28 -6.28 -9.33 12.47
N ASP A 29 -6.41 -9.35 11.14
CA ASP A 29 -6.76 -10.56 10.38
C ASP A 29 -5.55 -11.24 9.72
N GLU A 30 -4.70 -10.45 9.07
CA GLU A 30 -3.41 -10.87 8.54
C GLU A 30 -2.34 -9.78 8.70
N LEU A 31 -1.14 -10.03 8.19
CA LEU A 31 -0.08 -9.02 8.22
C LEU A 31 -0.46 -7.83 7.33
N ALA A 32 -0.45 -6.65 7.92
CA ALA A 32 -0.73 -5.39 7.26
C ALA A 32 0.19 -5.18 6.05
N HIS A 33 -0.40 -4.83 4.90
CA HIS A 33 0.35 -4.71 3.65
C HIS A 33 -0.34 -3.81 2.62
N PHE A 34 0.45 -3.37 1.64
CA PHE A 34 -0.02 -2.91 0.34
C PHE A 34 0.39 -3.91 -0.73
N GLU A 35 -0.42 -4.09 -1.77
CA GLU A 35 -0.06 -4.82 -2.98
C GLU A 35 -0.28 -3.92 -4.20
N PHE A 36 0.75 -3.72 -5.02
CA PHE A 36 0.68 -2.92 -6.23
C PHE A 36 0.83 -3.80 -7.47
N LEU A 37 -0.16 -3.78 -8.37
CA LEU A 37 -0.18 -4.59 -9.60
C LEU A 37 0.37 -3.82 -10.81
N ASP A 38 0.07 -4.25 -12.04
CA ASP A 38 0.67 -3.69 -13.26
C ASP A 38 -0.14 -2.53 -13.88
N ASP A 39 -1.37 -2.30 -13.43
CA ASP A 39 -2.39 -1.48 -14.09
C ASP A 39 -2.78 -0.21 -13.32
N GLY A 40 -2.06 0.15 -12.26
CA GLY A 40 -2.44 1.27 -11.40
C GLY A 40 -3.52 0.92 -10.39
N ILE A 41 -3.89 -0.37 -10.30
CA ILE A 41 -4.78 -0.91 -9.27
C ILE A 41 -3.95 -1.74 -8.30
N GLY A 42 -4.29 -1.65 -7.02
CA GLY A 42 -3.70 -2.44 -5.96
C GLY A 42 -4.70 -2.78 -4.88
N GLY A 43 -4.21 -3.36 -3.80
CA GLY A 43 -4.98 -3.59 -2.58
C GLY A 43 -4.22 -3.17 -1.34
N PHE A 44 -4.92 -2.98 -0.24
CA PHE A 44 -4.31 -2.89 1.08
C PHE A 44 -5.10 -3.69 2.10
N CYS A 45 -4.38 -4.19 3.10
CA CYS A 45 -4.92 -4.80 4.31
C CYS A 45 -4.35 -4.07 5.53
N PHE A 46 -5.21 -3.58 6.41
CA PHE A 46 -4.80 -2.85 7.62
C PHE A 46 -5.90 -2.84 8.68
N GLY A 47 -5.62 -3.37 9.88
CA GLY A 47 -6.52 -3.25 11.03
C GLY A 47 -7.93 -3.81 10.79
N GLY A 48 -8.03 -4.90 10.03
CA GLY A 48 -9.30 -5.54 9.66
C GLY A 48 -10.02 -4.87 8.48
N LEU A 49 -9.40 -3.87 7.86
CA LEU A 49 -9.84 -3.29 6.59
C LEU A 49 -9.09 -3.94 5.44
N ASP A 50 -9.86 -4.40 4.45
CA ASP A 50 -9.37 -4.76 3.13
C ASP A 50 -10.05 -3.85 2.10
N ALA A 51 -9.26 -3.21 1.24
CA ALA A 51 -9.81 -2.41 0.15
C ALA A 51 -8.88 -2.37 -1.07
N ASP A 52 -9.50 -2.16 -2.22
CA ASP A 52 -8.79 -1.84 -3.46
C ASP A 52 -8.30 -0.38 -3.41
N VAL A 53 -7.16 -0.14 -4.06
CA VAL A 53 -6.59 1.21 -4.20
C VAL A 53 -6.33 1.53 -5.66
N ASP A 54 -6.76 2.72 -6.06
CA ASP A 54 -6.22 3.36 -7.25
C ASP A 54 -4.93 4.07 -6.86
N TYR A 55 -3.84 3.82 -7.58
CA TYR A 55 -2.54 4.38 -7.24
C TYR A 55 -1.78 4.95 -8.43
N LEU A 56 -0.93 5.94 -8.14
CA LEU A 56 0.01 6.57 -9.07
C LEU A 56 1.42 6.40 -8.51
N ALA A 57 2.28 5.66 -9.23
CA ALA A 57 3.70 5.60 -8.90
C ALA A 57 4.45 6.78 -9.52
N GLY A 58 5.32 7.39 -8.73
CA GLY A 58 6.13 8.51 -9.17
C GLY A 58 7.45 8.60 -8.41
N GLU A 59 7.98 9.82 -8.36
CA GLU A 59 9.12 10.15 -7.52
C GLU A 59 8.76 11.35 -6.63
N HIS A 60 9.00 11.21 -5.33
CA HIS A 60 8.92 12.29 -4.36
C HIS A 60 10.31 12.46 -3.75
N GLU A 61 10.86 13.68 -3.79
CA GLU A 61 12.23 13.96 -3.31
C GLU A 61 13.30 13.00 -3.86
N ARG A 62 13.18 12.62 -5.15
CA ARG A 62 14.08 11.68 -5.85
C ARG A 62 14.05 10.24 -5.30
N LYS A 63 13.03 9.89 -4.51
CA LYS A 63 12.76 8.52 -4.04
C LYS A 63 11.48 7.99 -4.71
N PRO A 64 11.38 6.68 -4.97
CA PRO A 64 10.12 6.08 -5.40
C PRO A 64 9.01 6.41 -4.42
N ALA A 65 7.87 6.86 -4.93
CA ALA A 65 6.71 7.23 -4.12
C ALA A 65 5.43 6.69 -4.77
N VAL A 66 4.42 6.46 -3.94
CA VAL A 66 3.08 6.09 -4.38
C VAL A 66 2.10 7.07 -3.76
N GLU A 67 1.28 7.68 -4.60
CA GLU A 67 0.06 8.37 -4.17
C GLU A 67 -1.12 7.46 -4.45
N PHE A 68 -2.01 7.29 -3.48
CA PHE A 68 -3.17 6.41 -3.64
C PHE A 68 -4.41 7.02 -3.00
N THR A 69 -5.56 6.65 -3.54
CA THR A 69 -6.87 6.90 -2.96
C THR A 69 -7.53 5.56 -2.68
N TRP A 70 -8.25 5.49 -1.57
CA TRP A 70 -9.00 4.30 -1.18
C TRP A 70 -10.41 4.71 -0.77
N GLU A 71 -11.37 3.84 -1.06
CA GLU A 71 -12.73 3.94 -0.56
C GLU A 71 -13.04 2.65 0.22
N GLY A 72 -13.40 2.79 1.49
CA GLY A 72 -13.72 1.65 2.35
C GLY A 72 -14.67 2.07 3.47
N ALA A 73 -15.49 1.14 3.94
CA ALA A 73 -16.38 1.33 5.07
C ALA A 73 -15.89 0.49 6.25
N LEU A 74 -15.73 1.13 7.42
CA LEU A 74 -15.62 0.42 8.70
C LEU A 74 -17.02 -0.13 9.02
N PHE A 75 -17.15 -1.47 9.11
CA PHE A 75 -18.39 -2.12 9.54
C PHE A 75 -18.55 -2.08 11.06
#